data_AF-A0A2V5Z5A8-F1
#
_entry.id   AF-A0A2V5Z5A8-F1
#
_cell.length_a   1.000
_cell.length_b   1.000
_cell.length_c   1.000
_cell.angle_alpha   90.00
_cell.angle_beta   90.00
_cell.angle_gamma   90.00
#
_symmetry.space_group_name_H-M   'P 1'
#
loop_
_entity.id
_entity.type
_entity.pdbx_description
1 polymer ?
#
loop_
_entity_poly.entity_id
_entity_poly.type
_entity_poly.pdbx_seq_one_letter_code
_entity_poly.pdbx_strand_id
1 'polypeptide(L)'
;MTARALVLCTAALLVAATPLTAGASILPIYIEDNHAGTFYWLARHVDLDQPCTLVHFDAHSDASGIFDSDKIRNALRNVTSEQARQTLLDRWRSKGTVQCFNWIEPLMPAPIAKVIWVPAERLSPEEIRKRTQEATALLDGHLEAAPRKSGSFLGSYAVMDLENLEKHIDPSQPLIVTIDLDYFAGLPAAQQEKAFA
;
A
#
# COMPACT_ATOMS: atom_id res chain seq x y z
N MET A 1 -20.03 -22.09 9.56
CA MET A 1 -19.07 -21.15 8.96
C MET A 1 -19.57 -19.73 9.19
N THR A 2 -18.85 -18.89 9.94
CA THR A 2 -19.27 -17.48 10.15
C THR A 2 -19.00 -16.63 8.90
N ALA A 3 -19.89 -15.67 8.63
CA ALA A 3 -19.93 -14.83 7.42
C ALA A 3 -18.57 -14.19 7.04
N ARG A 4 -17.69 -13.94 8.00
CA ARG A 4 -16.35 -13.36 7.77
C ARG A 4 -15.35 -14.29 7.07
N ALA A 5 -15.38 -15.60 7.32
CA ALA A 5 -14.54 -16.52 6.52
C ALA A 5 -15.13 -16.75 5.13
N LEU A 6 -16.44 -16.55 4.97
CA LEU A 6 -17.06 -16.56 3.65
C LEU A 6 -16.57 -15.37 2.82
N VAL A 7 -16.37 -14.19 3.44
CA VAL A 7 -15.87 -12.96 2.77
C VAL A 7 -14.40 -13.07 2.34
N LEU A 8 -13.51 -13.61 3.19
CA LEU A 8 -12.10 -13.82 2.81
C LEU A 8 -11.92 -14.93 1.76
N CYS A 9 -12.69 -16.01 1.86
CA CYS A 9 -12.73 -17.02 0.81
C CYS A 9 -13.37 -16.50 -0.48
N THR A 10 -14.34 -15.57 -0.42
CA THR A 10 -14.91 -14.96 -1.63
C THR A 10 -13.99 -13.91 -2.25
N ALA A 11 -13.17 -13.19 -1.50
CA ALA A 11 -12.13 -12.34 -2.09
C ALA A 11 -11.08 -13.17 -2.87
N ALA A 12 -10.68 -14.33 -2.33
CA ALA A 12 -9.80 -15.26 -3.04
C ALA A 12 -10.49 -15.99 -4.23
N LEU A 13 -11.81 -16.25 -4.15
CA LEU A 13 -12.57 -16.96 -5.19
C LEU A 13 -13.18 -16.06 -6.28
N LEU A 14 -13.46 -14.77 -6.03
CA LEU A 14 -13.90 -13.83 -7.07
C LEU A 14 -12.78 -13.49 -8.05
N VAL A 15 -11.51 -13.71 -7.69
CA VAL A 15 -10.38 -13.64 -8.62
C VAL A 15 -10.31 -14.87 -9.54
N ALA A 16 -10.92 -16.00 -9.16
CA ALA A 16 -10.81 -17.27 -9.88
C ALA A 16 -12.02 -17.63 -10.77
N ALA A 17 -13.13 -16.88 -10.71
CA ALA A 17 -14.40 -17.26 -11.34
C ALA A 17 -14.87 -16.32 -12.47
N THR A 18 -14.02 -15.42 -12.98
CA THR A 18 -14.31 -14.72 -14.24
C THR A 18 -13.89 -15.61 -15.42
N PRO A 19 -14.78 -15.87 -16.38
CA PRO A 19 -14.40 -16.60 -17.58
C PRO A 19 -13.40 -15.77 -18.39
N LEU A 20 -12.15 -16.25 -18.43
CA LEU A 20 -11.06 -15.68 -19.21
C LEU A 20 -11.32 -15.88 -20.71
N THR A 21 -11.92 -14.88 -21.35
CA THR A 21 -11.77 -14.66 -22.80
C THR A 21 -10.84 -13.48 -23.06
N ALA A 22 -9.59 -13.64 -22.64
CA ALA A 22 -8.36 -12.96 -23.07
C ALA A 22 -7.23 -13.58 -22.23
N GLY A 23 -6.04 -13.80 -22.80
CA GLY A 23 -4.97 -14.63 -22.21
C GLY A 23 -4.77 -14.46 -20.71
N ALA A 24 -4.68 -15.57 -19.98
CA ALA A 24 -4.56 -15.62 -18.53
C ALA A 24 -3.47 -14.67 -18.03
N SER A 25 -3.88 -13.51 -17.49
CA SER A 25 -2.99 -12.66 -16.70
C SER A 25 -2.78 -13.35 -15.37
N ILE A 26 -1.61 -13.97 -15.20
CA ILE A 26 -1.19 -14.48 -13.90
C ILE A 26 -1.08 -13.28 -12.96
N LEU A 27 -1.84 -13.28 -11.85
CA LEU A 27 -1.72 -12.26 -10.81
C LEU A 27 -0.31 -12.38 -10.19
N PRO A 28 0.56 -11.37 -10.31
CA PRO A 28 1.88 -11.42 -9.69
C PRO A 28 1.75 -11.41 -8.16
N ILE A 29 2.30 -12.43 -7.51
CA ILE A 29 2.38 -12.53 -6.05
C ILE A 29 3.85 -12.40 -5.66
N TYR A 30 4.11 -11.52 -4.69
CA TYR A 30 5.44 -11.29 -4.15
C TYR A 30 5.39 -11.36 -2.62
N ILE A 31 6.42 -11.96 -2.03
CA ILE A 31 6.54 -12.16 -0.59
C ILE A 31 7.85 -11.51 -0.15
N GLU A 32 7.80 -10.78 0.95
CA GLU A 32 8.95 -10.13 1.56
C GLU A 32 9.04 -10.36 3.06
N ASP A 33 10.25 -10.18 3.57
CA ASP A 33 10.53 -10.27 5.00
C ASP A 33 9.91 -9.12 5.81
N ASN A 34 9.76 -7.93 5.20
CA ASN A 34 9.08 -6.78 5.79
C ASN A 34 8.61 -5.77 4.71
N HIS A 35 7.73 -4.86 5.11
CA HIS A 35 7.12 -3.86 4.22
C HIS A 35 8.07 -2.87 3.54
N ALA A 36 9.30 -2.66 4.03
CA ALA A 36 10.26 -1.87 3.26
C ALA A 36 10.55 -2.53 1.89
N GLY A 37 10.50 -3.86 1.84
CA GLY A 37 10.68 -4.65 0.62
C GLY A 37 9.65 -4.34 -0.47
N THR A 38 8.43 -4.01 -0.08
CA THR A 38 7.34 -3.61 -0.98
C THR A 38 7.74 -2.43 -1.86
N PHE A 39 8.36 -1.40 -1.27
CA PHE A 39 8.86 -0.26 -2.04
C PHE A 39 9.84 -0.68 -3.13
N TYR A 40 10.85 -1.50 -2.79
CA TYR A 40 11.88 -1.91 -3.73
C TYR A 40 11.33 -2.79 -4.86
N TRP A 41 10.37 -3.65 -4.55
CA TRP A 41 9.73 -4.47 -5.56
C TRP A 41 8.85 -3.64 -6.49
N LEU A 42 8.00 -2.76 -5.94
CA LEU A 42 7.16 -1.88 -6.74
C LEU A 42 8.00 -0.96 -7.63
N ALA A 43 9.01 -0.31 -7.07
CA ALA A 43 9.90 0.59 -7.81
C ALA A 43 10.57 -0.06 -9.04
N ARG A 44 10.65 -1.39 -9.06
CA ARG A 44 11.20 -2.18 -10.18
C ARG A 44 10.13 -2.74 -11.12
N HIS A 45 8.99 -3.18 -10.60
CA HIS A 45 8.06 -4.03 -11.35
C HIS A 45 6.78 -3.33 -11.81
N VAL A 46 6.49 -2.12 -11.33
CA VAL A 46 5.34 -1.35 -11.79
C VAL A 46 5.76 -0.19 -12.69
N ASP A 47 4.89 0.17 -13.63
CA ASP A 47 5.03 1.40 -14.37
C ASP A 47 4.85 2.58 -13.41
N LEU A 48 5.91 3.34 -13.20
CA LEU A 48 5.93 4.45 -12.25
C LEU A 48 5.07 5.63 -12.73
N ASP A 49 4.72 5.70 -14.01
CA ASP A 49 3.91 6.78 -14.59
C ASP A 49 2.42 6.39 -14.72
N GLN A 50 2.08 5.12 -14.49
CA GLN A 50 0.70 4.64 -14.47
C GLN A 50 0.10 4.77 -13.06
N PRO A 51 -0.94 5.61 -12.86
CA PRO A 51 -1.59 5.73 -11.56
C PRO A 51 -2.30 4.44 -11.14
N CYS A 52 -2.22 4.12 -9.86
CA CYS A 52 -2.89 2.99 -9.24
C CYS A 52 -3.45 3.36 -7.86
N THR A 53 -4.37 2.51 -7.37
CA THR A 53 -4.80 2.50 -5.97
C THR A 53 -4.05 1.41 -5.21
N LEU A 54 -3.47 1.76 -4.07
CA LEU A 54 -2.93 0.82 -3.09
C LEU A 54 -4.00 0.52 -2.03
N VAL A 55 -4.30 -0.75 -1.81
CA VAL A 55 -5.01 -1.23 -0.63
C VAL A 55 -4.00 -1.88 0.31
N HIS A 56 -3.96 -1.40 1.54
CA HIS A 56 -2.93 -1.74 2.51
C HIS A 56 -3.58 -2.32 3.76
N PHE A 57 -3.48 -3.64 3.92
CA PHE A 57 -3.92 -4.35 5.11
C PHE A 57 -2.75 -4.46 6.08
N ASP A 58 -2.81 -3.72 7.18
CA ASP A 58 -1.69 -3.60 8.12
C ASP A 58 -2.23 -3.09 9.47
N ALA A 59 -1.58 -3.46 10.57
CA ALA A 59 -1.83 -2.85 11.88
C ALA A 59 -1.32 -1.40 11.95
N HIS A 60 -0.36 -1.04 11.11
CA HIS A 60 0.30 0.25 11.00
C HIS A 60 -0.15 0.99 9.73
N SER A 61 0.05 2.31 9.71
CA SER A 61 -0.31 3.14 8.55
C SER A 61 0.78 3.17 7.46
N ASP A 62 2.03 2.84 7.84
CA ASP A 62 3.24 3.05 7.04
C ASP A 62 3.35 4.43 6.39
N ALA A 63 2.70 5.41 7.02
CA ALA A 63 2.43 6.72 6.48
C ALA A 63 3.42 7.77 7.00
N SER A 64 4.58 7.37 7.52
CA SER A 64 5.56 8.37 7.95
C SER A 64 6.20 9.05 6.74
N GLY A 65 6.38 10.37 6.82
CA GLY A 65 7.11 11.11 5.82
C GLY A 65 8.62 10.78 5.80
N ILE A 66 9.23 11.05 4.66
CA ILE A 66 10.65 11.06 4.35
C ILE A 66 11.01 12.49 3.98
N PHE A 67 12.06 12.99 4.63
CA PHE A 67 12.60 14.30 4.32
C PHE A 67 13.06 14.37 2.86
N ASP A 68 12.54 15.35 2.11
CA ASP A 68 12.89 15.58 0.70
C ASP A 68 12.68 14.33 -0.18
N SER A 69 11.52 13.69 -0.04
CA SER A 69 11.11 12.50 -0.79
C SER A 69 11.11 12.70 -2.33
N ASP A 70 11.08 13.95 -2.80
CA ASP A 70 11.24 14.26 -4.23
C ASP A 70 12.62 13.88 -4.77
N LYS A 71 13.68 13.91 -3.95
CA LYS A 71 14.99 13.38 -4.36
C LYS A 71 14.90 11.89 -4.69
N ILE A 72 14.15 11.12 -3.91
CA ILE A 72 13.94 9.69 -4.13
C ILE A 72 13.14 9.49 -5.43
N ARG A 73 12.01 10.19 -5.58
CA ARG A 73 11.17 10.12 -6.80
C ARG A 73 11.95 10.47 -8.06
N ASN A 74 12.70 11.57 -8.03
CA ASN A 74 13.48 12.02 -9.18
C ASN A 74 14.60 11.00 -9.49
N ALA A 75 15.28 10.45 -8.48
CA ALA A 75 16.33 9.46 -8.70
C ALA A 75 15.79 8.15 -9.29
N LEU A 76 14.58 7.71 -8.90
CA LEU A 76 13.92 6.53 -9.49
C LEU A 76 13.60 6.71 -10.97
N ARG A 77 13.12 7.91 -11.35
CA ARG A 77 12.71 8.20 -12.73
C ARG A 77 13.87 8.53 -13.67
N ASN A 78 14.93 9.13 -13.15
CA ASN A 78 16.08 9.57 -13.94
C ASN A 78 17.23 8.55 -13.92
N VAL A 79 16.91 7.29 -14.21
CA VAL A 79 17.88 6.20 -14.38
C VAL A 79 18.20 5.98 -15.85
N THR A 80 19.43 5.61 -16.17
CA THR A 80 19.88 5.40 -17.56
C THR A 80 19.54 4.02 -18.11
N SER A 81 19.17 3.07 -17.25
CA SER A 81 18.77 1.70 -17.61
C SER A 81 18.12 0.97 -16.43
N GLU A 82 17.49 -0.17 -16.70
CA GLU A 82 16.98 -1.09 -15.67
C GLU A 82 18.09 -1.60 -14.74
N GLN A 83 19.30 -1.85 -15.27
CA GLN A 83 20.43 -2.27 -14.44
C GLN A 83 20.90 -1.15 -13.50
N ALA A 84 20.87 0.10 -13.96
CA ALA A 84 21.16 1.26 -13.13
C ALA A 84 20.10 1.45 -12.03
N ARG A 85 18.82 1.21 -12.36
CA ARG A 85 17.73 1.21 -11.39
C ARG A 85 17.94 0.13 -10.32
N GLN A 86 18.24 -1.11 -10.72
CA GLN A 86 18.51 -2.19 -9.78
C GLN A 86 19.67 -1.85 -8.83
N THR A 87 20.78 -1.35 -9.38
CA THR A 87 21.95 -0.94 -8.58
C THR A 87 21.61 0.18 -7.59
N LEU A 88 20.76 1.14 -8.00
CA LEU A 88 20.27 2.20 -7.13
C LEU A 88 19.43 1.65 -5.98
N LEU A 89 18.48 0.75 -6.29
CA LEU A 89 17.58 0.12 -5.32
C LEU A 89 18.36 -0.74 -4.31
N ASP A 90 19.32 -1.54 -4.75
CA ASP A 90 20.17 -2.37 -3.87
C ASP A 90 21.00 -1.51 -2.91
N ARG A 91 21.55 -0.40 -3.40
CA ARG A 91 22.26 0.57 -2.58
C ARG A 91 21.33 1.24 -1.57
N TRP A 92 20.11 1.58 -1.93
CA TRP A 92 19.15 2.17 -1.00
C TRP A 92 18.67 1.17 0.05
N ARG A 93 18.44 -0.08 -0.35
CA ARG A 93 18.06 -1.17 0.55
C ARG A 93 19.13 -1.43 1.60
N SER A 94 20.38 -1.58 1.17
CA SER A 94 21.51 -1.78 2.10
C SER A 94 21.75 -0.60 3.05
N LYS A 95 21.30 0.61 2.70
CA LYS A 95 21.43 1.81 3.53
C LYS A 95 20.19 2.13 4.37
N GLY A 96 19.10 1.39 4.23
CA GLY A 96 17.83 1.71 4.88
C GLY A 96 17.28 3.08 4.47
N THR A 97 17.48 3.48 3.20
CA THR A 97 16.97 4.77 2.68
C THR A 97 15.44 4.85 2.74
N VAL A 98 14.78 3.70 2.57
CA VAL A 98 13.35 3.51 2.78
C VAL A 98 13.18 2.39 3.79
N GLN A 99 12.28 2.57 4.74
CA GLN A 99 12.03 1.68 5.88
C GLN A 99 10.55 1.26 5.92
N CYS A 100 10.24 0.27 6.74
CA CYS A 100 8.90 -0.32 6.79
C CYS A 100 7.79 0.67 7.18
N PHE A 101 8.10 1.77 7.87
CA PHE A 101 7.08 2.73 8.30
C PHE A 101 6.92 3.95 7.37
N ASN A 102 7.68 4.03 6.28
CA ASN A 102 7.68 5.17 5.36
C ASN A 102 7.79 4.80 3.86
N TRP A 103 7.54 3.53 3.53
CA TRP A 103 7.76 3.00 2.18
C TRP A 103 6.78 3.50 1.12
N ILE A 104 5.59 3.93 1.56
CA ILE A 104 4.50 4.38 0.69
C ILE A 104 4.84 5.74 0.05
N GLU A 105 5.32 6.68 0.86
CA GLU A 105 5.42 8.09 0.46
C GLU A 105 6.25 8.32 -0.82
N PRO A 106 7.42 7.68 -1.03
CA PRO A 106 8.21 7.90 -2.25
C PRO A 106 7.55 7.37 -3.53
N LEU A 107 6.48 6.57 -3.41
CA LEU A 107 5.68 6.09 -4.54
C LEU A 107 4.39 6.90 -4.73
N MET A 108 4.11 7.88 -3.87
CA MET A 108 3.02 8.85 -4.04
C MET A 108 3.54 10.15 -4.67
N PRO A 109 2.77 10.90 -5.48
CA PRO A 109 1.42 10.57 -5.95
C PRO A 109 1.41 9.64 -7.17
N ALA A 110 2.58 9.21 -7.65
CA ALA A 110 2.72 8.31 -8.79
C ALA A 110 3.84 7.30 -8.54
N PRO A 111 3.60 5.99 -8.74
CA PRO A 111 2.37 5.41 -9.29
C PRO A 111 1.20 5.35 -8.30
N ILE A 112 1.43 5.44 -6.99
CA ILE A 112 0.36 5.31 -5.98
C ILE A 112 -0.37 6.65 -5.85
N ALA A 113 -1.48 6.79 -6.58
CA ALA A 113 -2.30 8.00 -6.54
C ALA A 113 -3.24 8.04 -5.34
N LYS A 114 -3.66 6.86 -4.86
CA LYS A 114 -4.53 6.70 -3.71
C LYS A 114 -4.07 5.54 -2.84
N VAL A 115 -4.12 5.74 -1.53
CA VAL A 115 -3.92 4.70 -0.52
C VAL A 115 -5.20 4.51 0.28
N ILE A 116 -5.61 3.26 0.42
CA ILE A 116 -6.69 2.82 1.29
C ILE A 116 -6.06 1.92 2.35
N TRP A 117 -5.86 2.44 3.56
CA TRP A 117 -5.42 1.66 4.71
C TRP A 117 -6.62 0.99 5.36
N VAL A 118 -6.55 -0.35 5.48
CA VAL A 118 -7.58 -1.20 6.05
C VAL A 118 -7.04 -1.84 7.33
N PRO A 119 -7.33 -1.26 8.52
CA PRO A 119 -6.97 -1.86 9.78
C PRO A 119 -7.89 -3.05 10.11
N ALA A 120 -7.42 -3.96 10.96
CA ALA A 120 -8.17 -5.17 11.31
C ALA A 120 -9.37 -4.89 12.21
N GLU A 121 -9.31 -3.83 13.01
CA GLU A 121 -10.42 -3.46 13.87
C GLU A 121 -11.56 -2.83 13.07
N ARG A 122 -12.79 -3.10 13.48
CA ARG A 122 -13.93 -2.36 12.98
C ARG A 122 -13.96 -1.01 13.65
N LEU A 123 -13.64 0.03 12.89
CA LEU A 123 -13.60 1.40 13.37
C LEU A 123 -14.95 2.08 13.22
N SER A 124 -15.26 2.97 14.17
CA SER A 124 -16.34 3.94 14.02
C SER A 124 -16.00 4.99 12.95
N PRO A 125 -17.00 5.69 12.38
CA PRO A 125 -16.74 6.78 11.44
C PRO A 125 -15.86 7.91 12.00
N GLU A 126 -15.88 8.13 13.32
CA GLU A 126 -15.03 9.10 13.98
C GLU A 126 -13.57 8.64 14.02
N GLU A 127 -13.32 7.39 14.38
CA GLU A 127 -11.99 6.79 14.38
C GLU A 127 -11.38 6.74 12.97
N ILE A 128 -12.19 6.44 11.96
CA ILE A 128 -11.77 6.49 10.55
C ILE A 128 -11.28 7.90 10.19
N ARG A 129 -12.06 8.94 10.50
CA ARG A 129 -11.67 10.33 10.22
C ARG A 129 -10.39 10.70 10.97
N LYS A 130 -10.31 10.35 12.26
CA LYS A 130 -9.15 10.64 13.10
C LYS A 130 -7.88 9.97 12.56
N ARG A 131 -7.91 8.66 12.32
CA ARG A 131 -6.74 7.92 11.80
C ARG A 131 -6.34 8.39 10.40
N THR A 132 -7.31 8.77 9.55
CA THR A 132 -7.01 9.37 8.24
C THR A 132 -6.27 10.70 8.37
N GLN A 133 -6.72 11.57 9.28
CA GLN A 133 -6.05 12.85 9.56
C GLN A 133 -4.64 12.64 10.13
N GLU A 134 -4.49 11.72 11.08
CA GLU A 134 -3.19 11.39 11.69
C GLU A 134 -2.21 10.82 10.65
N ALA A 135 -2.63 9.86 9.82
CA ALA A 135 -1.79 9.30 8.77
C ALA A 135 -1.40 10.35 7.72
N THR A 136 -2.32 11.21 7.32
CA THR A 136 -2.02 12.32 6.40
C THR A 136 -1.03 13.31 7.01
N ALA A 137 -1.20 13.66 8.30
CA ALA A 137 -0.28 14.54 9.00
C ALA A 137 1.13 13.93 9.13
N LEU A 138 1.23 12.61 9.33
CA LEU A 138 2.52 11.90 9.31
C LEU A 138 3.18 11.96 7.93
N LEU A 139 2.41 11.74 6.85
CA LEU A 139 2.92 11.83 5.48
C LEU A 139 3.40 13.24 5.16
N ASP A 140 2.63 14.25 5.57
CA ASP A 140 2.91 15.65 5.32
C ASP A 140 3.86 16.27 6.36
N GLY A 141 4.39 15.49 7.31
CA GLY A 141 5.16 15.98 8.46
C GLY A 141 6.43 16.76 8.10
N HIS A 142 6.95 16.59 6.89
CA HIS A 142 8.11 17.35 6.38
C HIS A 142 7.74 18.48 5.43
N LEU A 143 6.47 18.69 5.10
CA LEU A 143 6.05 19.60 4.03
C LEU A 143 6.43 21.06 4.28
N GLU A 144 6.44 21.50 5.55
CA GLU A 144 6.88 22.86 5.91
C GLU A 144 8.40 23.06 5.71
N ALA A 145 9.21 22.05 6.04
CA ALA A 145 10.67 22.15 6.00
C ALA A 145 11.26 21.78 4.63
N ALA A 146 10.61 20.86 3.92
CA ALA A 146 10.99 20.39 2.60
C ALA A 146 9.72 20.27 1.73
N PRO A 147 9.22 21.39 1.18
CA PRO A 147 8.03 21.39 0.34
C PRO A 147 8.18 20.43 -0.84
N ARG A 148 7.23 19.51 -0.99
CA ARG A 148 7.17 18.57 -2.10
C ARG A 148 6.48 19.22 -3.30
N LYS A 149 6.92 18.87 -4.51
CA LYS A 149 6.32 19.34 -5.78
C LYS A 149 4.84 19.00 -5.91
N SER A 150 4.42 17.85 -5.41
CA SER A 150 3.01 17.42 -5.42
C SER A 150 2.15 18.11 -4.37
N GLY A 151 2.76 18.82 -3.41
CA GLY A 151 2.07 19.37 -2.26
C GLY A 151 1.68 18.31 -1.21
N SER A 152 0.61 18.62 -0.49
CA SER A 152 0.00 17.76 0.53
C SER A 152 -0.66 16.53 -0.08
N PHE A 153 -0.65 15.40 0.63
CA PHE A 153 -1.40 14.19 0.26
C PHE A 153 -2.80 14.13 0.88
N LEU A 154 -3.32 15.26 1.38
CA LEU A 154 -4.69 15.36 1.85
C LEU A 154 -5.68 14.90 0.76
N GLY A 155 -6.48 13.89 1.09
CA GLY A 155 -7.45 13.27 0.18
C GLY A 155 -6.91 12.11 -0.66
N SER A 156 -5.60 11.90 -0.70
CA SER A 156 -4.96 10.76 -1.37
C SER A 156 -4.71 9.56 -0.44
N TYR A 157 -4.81 9.74 0.87
CA TYR A 157 -4.70 8.67 1.86
C TYR A 157 -6.00 8.60 2.67
N ALA A 158 -6.60 7.41 2.77
CA ALA A 158 -7.84 7.19 3.50
C ALA A 158 -7.80 5.91 4.33
N VAL A 159 -8.43 5.93 5.50
CA VAL A 159 -8.68 4.74 6.32
C VAL A 159 -10.08 4.22 6.05
N MET A 160 -10.24 2.91 5.86
CA MET A 160 -11.54 2.29 5.58
C MET A 160 -11.68 0.97 6.31
N ASP A 161 -12.90 0.63 6.75
CA ASP A 161 -13.19 -0.72 7.21
C ASP A 161 -13.30 -1.68 6.01
N LEU A 162 -13.09 -2.97 6.29
CA LEU A 162 -13.18 -4.01 5.26
C LEU A 162 -14.59 -4.06 4.64
N GLU A 163 -15.63 -3.83 5.44
CA GLU A 163 -17.02 -3.90 4.99
C GLU A 163 -17.41 -2.80 3.97
N ASN A 164 -16.68 -1.67 3.90
CA ASN A 164 -16.94 -0.61 2.91
C ASN A 164 -15.86 -0.49 1.82
N LEU A 165 -14.82 -1.33 1.84
CA LEU A 165 -13.70 -1.26 0.90
C LEU A 165 -14.15 -1.33 -0.57
N GLU A 166 -15.01 -2.30 -0.91
CA GLU A 166 -15.45 -2.55 -2.30
C GLU A 166 -16.08 -1.30 -2.95
N LYS A 167 -16.79 -0.48 -2.16
CA LYS A 167 -17.46 0.73 -2.66
C LYS A 167 -16.49 1.84 -3.09
N HIS A 168 -15.21 1.71 -2.76
CA HIS A 168 -14.20 2.75 -2.92
C HIS A 168 -13.04 2.33 -3.83
N ILE A 169 -13.12 1.13 -4.40
CA ILE A 169 -12.24 0.63 -5.44
C ILE A 169 -12.87 0.98 -6.79
N ASP A 170 -12.10 1.66 -7.64
CA ASP A 170 -12.46 1.86 -9.04
C ASP A 170 -12.00 0.64 -9.84
N PRO A 171 -12.92 -0.18 -10.39
CA PRO A 171 -12.55 -1.39 -11.12
C PRO A 171 -11.85 -1.09 -12.46
N SER A 172 -11.84 0.16 -12.91
CA SER A 172 -11.15 0.58 -14.13
C SER A 172 -9.69 0.97 -13.91
N GLN A 173 -9.24 1.08 -12.66
CA GLN A 173 -7.87 1.46 -12.32
C GLN A 173 -7.04 0.25 -11.85
N PRO A 174 -5.72 0.24 -12.12
CA PRO A 174 -4.83 -0.74 -11.54
C PRO A 174 -4.90 -0.71 -10.00
N LEU A 175 -4.98 -1.91 -9.41
CA LEU A 175 -5.05 -2.11 -7.98
C LEU A 175 -3.80 -2.88 -7.52
N ILE A 176 -3.17 -2.37 -6.46
CA ILE A 176 -2.10 -3.06 -5.74
C ILE A 176 -2.64 -3.38 -4.36
N VAL A 177 -2.45 -4.62 -3.90
CA VAL A 177 -2.84 -5.04 -2.56
C VAL A 177 -1.58 -5.44 -1.79
N THR A 178 -1.44 -4.93 -0.58
CA THR A 178 -0.38 -5.31 0.38
C THR A 178 -1.03 -5.83 1.64
N ILE A 179 -0.43 -6.85 2.23
CA ILE A 179 -0.93 -7.51 3.44
C ILE A 179 0.28 -7.73 4.36
N ASP A 180 0.37 -6.97 5.44
CA ASP A 180 1.23 -7.31 6.57
C ASP A 180 0.55 -8.44 7.37
N LEU A 181 1.34 -9.37 7.89
CA LEU A 181 0.83 -10.43 8.75
C LEU A 181 0.46 -9.92 10.14
N ASP A 182 1.04 -8.80 10.59
CA ASP A 182 0.67 -8.20 11.87
C ASP A 182 -0.75 -7.58 11.87
N TYR A 183 -1.35 -7.35 10.69
CA TYR A 183 -2.77 -7.04 10.54
C TYR A 183 -3.62 -8.00 11.38
N PHE A 184 -3.31 -9.30 11.31
CA PHE A 184 -4.08 -10.31 12.02
C PHE A 184 -3.89 -10.25 13.55
N ALA A 185 -2.82 -9.63 14.06
CA ALA A 185 -2.63 -9.44 15.49
C ALA A 185 -3.70 -8.52 16.11
N GLY A 186 -4.29 -7.62 15.31
CA GLY A 186 -5.41 -6.78 15.72
C GLY A 186 -6.76 -7.52 15.83
N LEU A 187 -6.85 -8.77 15.37
CA LEU A 187 -8.09 -9.56 15.47
C LEU A 187 -8.26 -10.19 16.86
N PRO A 188 -9.50 -10.42 17.33
CA PRO A 188 -9.73 -11.23 18.53
C PRO A 188 -9.17 -12.65 18.38
N ALA A 189 -8.69 -13.27 19.45
CA ALA A 189 -8.03 -14.59 19.42
C ALA A 189 -8.84 -15.68 18.66
N ALA A 190 -10.15 -15.76 18.89
CA ALA A 190 -11.01 -16.72 18.19
C ALA A 190 -11.10 -16.47 16.66
N GLN A 191 -10.85 -15.24 16.20
CA GLN A 191 -10.76 -14.91 14.78
C GLN A 191 -9.36 -15.18 14.23
N GLN A 192 -8.30 -14.99 15.03
CA GLN A 192 -6.93 -15.36 14.66
C GLN A 192 -6.80 -16.88 14.43
N GLU A 193 -7.28 -17.69 15.39
CA GLU A 193 -7.26 -19.16 15.29
C GLU A 193 -7.95 -19.64 14.01
N LYS A 194 -9.06 -19.00 13.62
CA LYS A 194 -9.79 -19.35 12.40
C LYS A 194 -9.11 -18.86 11.11
N ALA A 195 -8.35 -17.76 11.15
CA ALA A 195 -7.66 -17.22 9.98
C ALA A 195 -6.42 -18.06 9.61
N PHE A 196 -5.80 -18.73 10.60
CA PHE A 196 -4.58 -19.51 10.45
C PHE A 196 -4.75 -21.03 10.63
N ALA A 197 -5.99 -21.52 10.84
CA ALA A 197 -6.32 -22.95 10.86
C ALA A 197 -6.66 -23.47 9.47
#